data_AF-A0A914N4K1-F1
#
_entry.id   AF-A0A914N4K1-F1
#
_cell.length_a   1.000
_cell.length_b   1.000
_cell.length_c   1.000
_cell.angle_alpha   90.00
_cell.angle_beta   90.00
_cell.angle_gamma   90.00
#
_symmetry.space_group_name_H-M   'P 1'
#
loop_
_entity.id
_entity.type
_entity.pdbx_description
1 polymer ?
#
loop_
_entity_poly.entity_id
_entity_poly.type
_entity_poly.pdbx_seq_one_letter_code
_entity_poly.pdbx_strand_id
1 'polypeptide(L)'
;MDTLMHQTLIDVKNNHTDIKIGEVLFSPAWDLERTTKFMQNIWVPFAYKLTLVYLCIVYFGQKWMATRRAVDNGTMNVVLALWNFGFSFFSGYAAWCLLPELLHVIERRGFI
;
A
#
# COMPACT_ATOMS: atom_id res chain seq x y z
N MET A 1 -25.37 31.84 -17.87
CA MET A 1 -24.36 30.91 -18.44
C MET A 1 -23.12 30.83 -17.54
N ASP A 2 -22.73 31.95 -16.91
CA ASP A 2 -21.57 32.02 -16.00
C ASP A 2 -21.72 31.22 -14.70
N THR A 3 -22.94 31.12 -14.15
CA THR A 3 -23.21 30.34 -12.93
C THR A 3 -23.07 28.84 -13.14
N LEU A 4 -23.38 28.32 -14.35
CA LEU A 4 -23.22 26.92 -14.69
C LEU A 4 -21.74 26.57 -14.93
N MET A 5 -20.99 27.46 -15.57
CA MET A 5 -19.54 27.32 -15.76
C MET A 5 -18.78 27.39 -14.43
N HIS A 6 -19.22 28.21 -13.50
CA HIS A 6 -18.59 28.27 -12.17
C HIS A 6 -18.87 27.01 -11.35
N GLN A 7 -20.09 26.45 -11.45
CA GLN A 7 -20.47 25.20 -10.77
C GLN A 7 -19.69 24.00 -11.34
N THR A 8 -19.51 23.91 -12.66
CA THR A 8 -18.72 22.82 -13.27
C THR A 8 -17.24 22.92 -12.92
N LEU A 9 -16.68 24.13 -12.85
CA LEU A 9 -15.29 24.31 -12.41
C LEU A 9 -15.10 23.97 -10.92
N ILE A 10 -16.08 24.25 -10.07
CA ILE A 10 -16.04 23.86 -8.65
C ILE A 10 -16.19 22.33 -8.51
N ASP A 11 -17.08 21.70 -9.29
CA ASP A 11 -17.29 20.25 -9.29
C ASP A 11 -16.07 19.48 -9.83
N VAL A 12 -15.44 19.98 -10.90
CA VAL A 12 -14.16 19.45 -11.41
C VAL A 12 -13.03 19.64 -10.39
N LYS A 13 -12.98 20.79 -9.71
CA LYS A 13 -11.96 21.04 -8.68
C LYS A 13 -12.15 20.15 -7.44
N ASN A 14 -13.39 19.88 -7.04
CA ASN A 14 -13.72 19.00 -5.92
C ASN A 14 -13.51 17.52 -6.25
N ASN A 15 -13.69 17.10 -7.50
CA ASN A 15 -13.37 15.74 -7.97
C ASN A 15 -11.86 15.43 -8.01
N HIS A 16 -11.00 16.46 -7.94
CA HIS A 16 -9.54 16.27 -7.95
C HIS A 16 -8.90 16.07 -6.58
N THR A 17 -9.65 16.21 -5.47
CA THR A 17 -9.07 16.21 -4.11
C THR A 17 -9.35 14.94 -3.30
N ASP A 18 -10.42 14.21 -3.57
CA ASP A 18 -10.82 13.03 -2.78
C ASP A 18 -10.67 11.73 -3.58
N ILE A 19 -9.42 11.34 -3.88
CA ILE A 19 -9.14 10.04 -4.49
C ILE A 19 -9.40 8.94 -3.46
N LYS A 20 -10.50 8.20 -3.61
CA LYS A 20 -10.82 7.07 -2.73
C LYS A 20 -9.97 5.85 -3.08
N ILE A 21 -9.55 5.09 -2.05
CA ILE A 21 -8.78 3.85 -2.22
C ILE A 21 -9.46 2.89 -3.20
N GLY A 22 -10.80 2.78 -3.14
CA GLY A 22 -11.58 1.92 -4.04
C GLY A 22 -11.50 2.32 -5.51
N GLU A 23 -11.36 3.61 -5.82
CA GLU A 23 -11.25 4.11 -7.20
C GLU A 23 -9.85 3.88 -7.80
N VAL A 24 -8.83 3.69 -6.96
CA VAL A 24 -7.48 3.32 -7.39
C VAL A 24 -7.38 1.80 -7.53
N LEU A 25 -7.95 1.03 -6.60
CA LEU A 25 -7.83 -0.43 -6.60
C LEU A 25 -8.74 -1.13 -7.61
N PHE A 26 -9.93 -0.58 -7.88
CA PHE A 26 -10.92 -1.19 -8.77
C PHE A 26 -11.17 -0.37 -10.04
N SER A 27 -10.26 0.55 -10.37
CA SER A 27 -10.35 1.30 -11.62
C SER A 27 -10.19 0.37 -12.82
N PRO A 28 -11.04 0.50 -13.86
CA PRO A 28 -10.93 -0.32 -15.07
C PRO A 28 -9.71 0.02 -15.93
N ALA A 29 -9.12 1.22 -15.75
CA ALA A 29 -7.92 1.66 -16.45
C ALA A 29 -6.92 2.28 -15.46
N TRP A 30 -5.64 1.95 -15.62
CA TRP A 30 -4.58 2.50 -14.80
C TRP A 30 -4.19 3.91 -15.27
N ASP A 31 -4.04 4.86 -14.33
CA ASP A 31 -3.69 6.26 -14.57
C ASP A 31 -2.60 6.72 -13.59
N LEU A 32 -1.44 7.07 -14.15
CA LEU A 32 -0.24 7.50 -13.41
C LEU A 32 -0.48 8.75 -12.57
N GLU A 33 -1.24 9.73 -13.09
CA GLU A 33 -1.47 10.99 -12.39
C GLU A 33 -2.31 10.76 -11.12
N ARG A 34 -3.33 9.91 -11.25
CA ARG A 34 -4.20 9.48 -10.15
C ARG A 34 -3.42 8.69 -9.09
N THR A 35 -2.58 7.74 -9.50
CA THR A 35 -1.74 6.97 -8.57
C THR A 35 -0.74 7.85 -7.83
N THR A 36 -0.13 8.82 -8.53
CA THR A 36 0.84 9.75 -7.92
C THR A 36 0.19 10.64 -6.87
N LYS A 37 -0.98 11.21 -7.18
CA LYS A 37 -1.77 12.02 -6.24
C LYS A 37 -2.22 11.20 -5.03
N PHE A 38 -2.65 9.96 -5.24
CA PHE A 38 -3.00 9.04 -4.15
C PHE A 38 -1.80 8.76 -3.24
N MET A 39 -0.64 8.44 -3.83
CA MET A 39 0.58 8.16 -3.06
C MET A 39 1.00 9.36 -2.21
N GLN A 40 1.02 10.56 -2.79
CA GLN A 40 1.47 11.76 -2.08
C GLN A 40 0.49 12.23 -1.00
N ASN A 41 -0.82 12.23 -1.30
CA ASN A 41 -1.80 12.86 -0.41
C ASN A 41 -2.31 11.92 0.69
N ILE A 42 -2.43 10.63 0.40
CA ILE A 42 -3.06 9.67 1.31
C ILE A 42 -2.03 8.69 1.84
N TRP A 43 -1.26 8.07 0.95
CA TRP A 43 -0.37 6.97 1.34
C TRP A 43 0.81 7.44 2.19
N VAL A 44 1.54 8.49 1.77
CA VAL A 44 2.73 8.96 2.50
C VAL A 44 2.41 9.44 3.93
N PRO A 45 1.40 10.30 4.16
CA PRO A 45 1.04 10.70 5.52
C PRO A 45 0.52 9.54 6.37
N PHE A 46 -0.20 8.59 5.78
CA PHE A 46 -0.69 7.40 6.47
C PHE A 46 0.46 6.47 6.86
N ALA A 47 1.38 6.20 5.92
CA ALA A 47 2.54 5.35 6.13
C ALA A 47 3.42 5.90 7.26
N TYR A 48 3.69 7.21 7.27
CA TYR A 48 4.43 7.86 8.34
C TYR A 48 3.78 7.65 9.72
N LYS A 49 2.47 7.89 9.82
CA LYS A 49 1.71 7.66 11.06
C LYS A 49 1.76 6.20 11.48
N LEU A 50 1.61 5.27 10.54
CA LEU A 50 1.67 3.84 10.80
C LEU A 50 3.06 3.42 11.31
N THR A 51 4.14 3.93 10.72
CA THR A 51 5.51 3.67 11.20
C THR A 51 5.74 4.23 12.60
N LEU A 52 5.26 5.43 12.90
CA LEU A 52 5.36 5.98 14.26
C LEU A 52 4.62 5.12 15.28
N VAL A 53 3.39 4.69 14.95
CA VAL A 53 2.60 3.80 15.81
C VAL A 53 3.31 2.47 16.01
N TYR A 54 3.87 1.89 14.95
CA TYR A 54 4.65 0.66 15.02
C TYR A 54 5.85 0.80 15.95
N LEU A 55 6.64 1.88 15.80
CA LEU A 55 7.77 2.15 16.68
C LEU A 55 7.35 2.29 18.15
N CYS A 56 6.26 3.01 18.41
CA CYS A 56 5.69 3.12 19.75
C CYS A 56 5.32 1.75 20.30
N ILE A 57 4.61 0.92 19.53
CA ILE A 57 4.20 -0.42 19.96
C ILE A 57 5.41 -1.31 20.25
N VAL A 58 6.45 -1.30 19.41
CA VAL A 58 7.65 -2.10 19.64
C VAL A 58 8.39 -1.64 20.89
N TYR A 59 8.58 -0.33 21.05
CA TYR A 59 9.30 0.23 22.20
C TYR A 59 8.57 -0.01 23.53
N PHE A 60 7.26 0.27 23.59
CA PHE A 60 6.47 0.00 24.78
C PHE A 60 6.23 -1.50 24.99
N GLY A 61 6.06 -2.25 23.90
CA GLY A 61 5.86 -3.69 23.91
C GLY A 61 7.02 -4.44 24.56
N GLN A 62 8.27 -4.01 24.31
CA GLN A 62 9.44 -4.57 24.98
C GLN A 62 9.38 -4.40 26.50
N LYS A 63 9.07 -3.19 26.99
CA LYS A 63 8.95 -2.91 28.43
C LYS A 63 7.78 -3.67 29.07
N TRP A 64 6.67 -3.83 28.34
CA TRP A 64 5.50 -4.58 28.79
C TRP A 64 5.73 -6.09 28.83
N MET A 65 6.51 -6.62 27.89
CA MET A 65 6.85 -8.04 27.82
C MET A 65 7.98 -8.44 28.77
N ALA A 66 8.79 -7.50 29.26
CA ALA A 66 9.84 -7.77 30.23
C ALA A 66 9.34 -8.44 31.53
N THR A 67 8.09 -8.18 31.92
CA THR A 67 7.47 -8.72 33.14
C THR A 67 6.53 -9.90 32.87
N ARG A 68 6.38 -10.34 31.60
CA ARG A 68 5.44 -11.40 31.21
C ARG A 68 6.20 -12.59 30.63
N ARG A 69 5.65 -13.79 30.85
CA ARG A 69 6.18 -15.03 30.24
C ARG A 69 6.04 -14.92 28.71
N ALA A 70 7.05 -15.40 27.99
CA ALA A 70 7.01 -15.44 26.53
C ALA A 70 5.72 -16.15 26.05
N VAL A 71 5.15 -15.65 24.95
CA VAL A 71 3.97 -16.24 24.31
C VAL A 71 4.27 -17.70 23.99
N ASP A 72 3.37 -18.63 24.32
CA ASP A 72 3.60 -20.07 24.14
C ASP A 72 4.06 -20.37 22.71
N ASN A 73 5.19 -21.07 22.59
CA ASN A 73 5.89 -21.32 21.32
C ASN A 73 5.00 -22.01 20.28
N GLY A 74 4.05 -22.84 20.70
CA GLY A 74 3.17 -23.57 19.78
C GLY A 74 2.29 -22.64 18.92
N THR A 75 1.59 -21.70 19.53
CA THR A 75 0.70 -20.77 18.82
C THR A 75 1.50 -19.78 17.98
N MET A 76 2.64 -19.30 18.49
CA MET A 76 3.50 -18.38 17.74
C MET A 76 4.08 -19.02 16.48
N ASN A 77 4.50 -20.29 16.55
CA ASN A 77 5.00 -21.03 15.39
C ASN A 77 3.94 -21.19 14.29
N VAL A 78 2.68 -21.44 14.66
CA VAL A 78 1.57 -21.55 13.69
C VAL A 78 1.31 -20.20 13.02
N VAL A 79 1.29 -19.11 13.80
CA VAL A 79 1.12 -17.74 13.26
C VAL A 79 2.27 -17.38 12.33
N LEU A 80 3.51 -17.66 12.73
CA LEU A 80 4.71 -17.46 11.92
C LEU A 80 4.68 -18.28 10.63
N ALA A 81 4.27 -19.55 10.70
CA ALA A 81 4.17 -20.41 9.52
C ALA A 81 3.12 -19.91 8.54
N LEU A 82 1.92 -19.55 9.03
CA LEU A 82 0.85 -18.98 8.20
C LEU A 82 1.28 -17.65 7.57
N TRP A 83 1.96 -16.80 8.33
CA TRP A 83 2.47 -15.52 7.86
C TRP A 83 3.53 -15.71 6.77
N ASN A 84 4.53 -16.56 7.00
CA ASN A 84 5.57 -16.87 6.02
C ASN A 84 4.97 -17.52 4.76
N PHE A 85 3.97 -18.39 4.91
CA PHE A 85 3.28 -18.99 3.78
C PHE A 85 2.52 -17.94 2.96
N GLY A 86 1.78 -17.03 3.62
CA GLY A 86 1.10 -15.92 2.96
C GLY A 86 2.06 -14.99 2.22
N PHE A 87 3.21 -14.69 2.83
CA PHE A 87 4.28 -13.91 2.19
C PHE A 87 4.85 -14.63 0.96
N SER A 88 5.11 -15.93 1.05
CA SER A 88 5.62 -16.72 -0.08
C SER A 88 4.61 -16.78 -1.22
N PHE A 89 3.33 -16.95 -0.91
CA PHE A 89 2.27 -16.99 -1.92
C PHE A 89 2.13 -15.65 -2.64
N PHE A 90 2.07 -14.55 -1.87
CA PHE A 90 1.99 -13.21 -2.43
C PHE A 90 3.23 -12.86 -3.27
N SER A 91 4.43 -13.19 -2.78
CA SER A 91 5.68 -12.97 -3.52
C SER A 91 5.76 -13.79 -4.79
N GLY A 92 5.31 -15.05 -4.76
CA GLY A 92 5.28 -15.92 -5.95
C GLY A 92 4.31 -15.38 -7.01
N TYR A 93 3.12 -14.94 -6.59
CA TYR A 93 2.14 -14.31 -7.49
C TYR A 93 2.67 -13.00 -8.09
N ALA A 94 3.24 -12.12 -7.26
CA ALA A 94 3.84 -10.89 -7.72
C ALA A 94 4.99 -11.14 -8.70
N ALA A 95 5.84 -12.12 -8.41
CA ALA A 95 6.90 -12.54 -9.33
C ALA A 95 6.32 -13.07 -10.65
N TRP A 96 5.27 -13.90 -10.62
CA TRP A 96 4.63 -14.39 -11.84
C TRP A 96 4.06 -13.26 -12.72
N CYS A 97 3.51 -12.21 -12.12
CA CYS A 97 3.02 -11.04 -12.85
C CYS A 97 4.15 -10.13 -13.34
N LEU A 98 5.18 -9.88 -12.52
CA LEU A 98 6.29 -8.99 -12.88
C LEU A 98 7.31 -9.63 -13.82
N LEU A 99 7.58 -10.93 -13.71
CA LEU A 99 8.59 -11.63 -14.52
C LEU A 99 8.38 -11.48 -16.04
N PRO A 100 7.18 -11.70 -16.62
CA PRO A 100 6.99 -11.54 -18.06
C PRO A 100 7.17 -10.08 -18.49
N GLU A 101 6.74 -9.12 -17.69
CA GLU A 101 6.91 -7.70 -17.98
C GLU A 101 8.39 -7.30 -17.89
N LEU A 102 9.12 -7.82 -16.89
CA LEU A 102 10.54 -7.61 -16.71
C LEU A 102 11.35 -8.20 -17.88
N LEU A 103 11.06 -9.44 -18.29
CA LEU A 103 11.72 -10.07 -19.43
C LEU A 103 11.46 -9.31 -20.74
N HIS A 104 10.21 -8.86 -20.94
CA HIS A 104 9.84 -8.06 -22.11
C HIS A 104 10.52 -6.69 -22.16
N VAL A 105 10.71 -6.04 -21.00
CA VAL A 105 11.45 -4.77 -20.89
C VAL A 105 12.94 -4.98 -21.12
N ILE A 106 13.53 -6.05 -20.57
CA ILE A 106 14.94 -6.41 -20.78
C ILE A 106 15.23 -6.67 -22.26
N GLU A 107 14.36 -7.44 -22.92
CA GLU A 107 14.51 -7.77 -24.35
C GLU A 107 14.38 -6.54 -25.25
N ARG A 108 13.47 -5.60 -24.93
CA ARG A 108 13.21 -4.42 -25.77
C ARG A 108 14.10 -3.21 -25.49
N ARG A 109 14.51 -2.98 -24.25
CA ARG A 109 15.24 -1.76 -23.87
C ARG A 109 16.70 -2.02 -23.48
N GLY A 110 17.10 -3.28 -23.31
CA GLY A 110 18.41 -3.62 -22.74
C GLY A 110 18.54 -3.18 -21.28
N PHE A 111 19.47 -3.80 -20.55
CA PHE A 111 19.89 -3.25 -19.26
C PHE A 111 20.67 -1.96 -19.52
N ILE A 112 20.17 -0.82 -19.05
CA ILE A 112 20.95 0.42 -18.94
C ILE A 112 21.84 0.30 -17.71
#